data_AF-A0A382ZJK5-F1
#
_entry.id   AF-A0A382ZJK5-F1
#
_cell.length_a   1.000
_cell.length_b   1.000
_cell.length_c   1.000
_cell.angle_alpha   90.00
_cell.angle_beta   90.00
_cell.angle_gamma   90.00
#
_symmetry.space_group_name_H-M   'P 1'
#
loop_
_entity.id
_entity.type
_entity.pdbx_description
1 polymer ?
#
loop_
_entity_poly.entity_id
_entity_poly.type
_entity_poly.pdbx_seq_one_letter_code
_entity_poly.pdbx_strand_id
1 'polypeptide(L)'
;MDEQTESSEKFIIFGIVCIITAGIAIRFFYFPFGVPLSLDSISYFSYAVDIAQTGKFPVNYDLVNNGWSTFLSPFFTFLKFDGFMEYMDTQRIVSLIISCLTIIPLYFLSRKFFSR
;
A
#
# COMPACT_ATOMS: atom_id res chain seq x y z
N MET A 1 -37.57 1.67 -14.73
CA MET A 1 -36.48 2.62 -14.99
C MET A 1 -35.30 2.32 -14.06
N ASP A 2 -35.55 1.90 -12.82
CA ASP A 2 -34.52 1.54 -11.84
C ASP A 2 -33.64 0.33 -12.24
N GLU A 3 -34.22 -0.69 -12.86
CA GLU A 3 -33.53 -1.95 -13.22
C GLU A 3 -32.42 -1.78 -14.29
N GLN A 4 -32.58 -0.85 -15.22
CA GLN A 4 -31.57 -0.56 -16.25
C GLN A 4 -30.34 0.16 -15.66
N THR A 5 -30.57 1.11 -14.74
CA THR A 5 -29.51 1.80 -13.99
C THR A 5 -28.73 0.83 -13.10
N GLU A 6 -29.42 -0.08 -12.42
CA GLU A 6 -28.79 -1.09 -11.58
C GLU A 6 -27.88 -2.04 -12.37
N SER A 7 -28.30 -2.43 -13.58
CA SER A 7 -27.48 -3.24 -14.49
C SER A 7 -26.21 -2.51 -14.97
N SER A 8 -26.29 -1.20 -15.22
CA SER A 8 -25.15 -0.39 -15.66
C SER A 8 -24.12 -0.22 -14.54
N GLU A 9 -24.57 0.04 -13.31
CA GLU A 9 -23.67 0.17 -12.16
C GLU A 9 -22.92 -1.14 -11.85
N LYS A 10 -23.61 -2.29 -11.97
CA LYS A 10 -22.96 -3.61 -11.84
C LYS A 10 -21.82 -3.81 -12.84
N PHE A 11 -22.01 -3.36 -14.09
CA PHE A 11 -20.98 -3.46 -15.13
C PHE A 11 -19.77 -2.56 -14.85
N ILE A 12 -20.00 -1.35 -14.33
CA ILE A 12 -18.93 -0.42 -13.92
C ILE A 12 -18.12 -1.01 -12.77
N ILE A 13 -18.79 -1.51 -11.72
CA ILE A 13 -18.13 -2.14 -10.58
C ILE A 13 -17.31 -3.34 -11.05
N PHE A 14 -17.88 -4.19 -11.92
CA PHE A 14 -17.17 -5.32 -12.50
C PHE A 14 -15.91 -4.88 -13.27
N GLY A 15 -15.99 -3.81 -14.07
CA GLY A 15 -14.84 -3.24 -14.77
C GLY A 15 -13.73 -2.76 -13.83
N ILE A 16 -14.09 -2.05 -12.75
CA ILE A 16 -13.11 -1.59 -11.74
C ILE A 16 -12.44 -2.78 -11.06
N VAL A 17 -13.20 -3.79 -10.66
CA VAL A 17 -12.66 -5.01 -10.06
C VAL A 17 -11.68 -5.69 -11.02
N CYS A 18 -12.03 -5.83 -12.30
CA CYS A 18 -11.12 -6.40 -13.31
C CYS A 18 -9.81 -5.61 -13.43
N ILE A 19 -9.87 -4.27 -13.43
CA ILE A 19 -8.68 -3.40 -13.49
C ILE A 19 -7.82 -3.58 -12.24
N ILE A 20 -8.43 -3.64 -11.05
CA ILE A 20 -7.72 -3.88 -9.79
C ILE A 20 -7.02 -5.23 -9.84
N THR A 21 -7.75 -6.30 -10.19
CA THR A 21 -7.21 -7.66 -10.22
C THR A 21 -6.07 -7.77 -11.23
N ALA A 22 -6.21 -7.23 -12.44
CA ALA A 22 -5.14 -7.21 -13.44
C ALA A 22 -3.92 -6.39 -12.96
N GLY A 23 -4.16 -5.23 -12.35
CA GLY A 23 -3.12 -4.37 -11.80
C GLY A 23 -2.35 -5.01 -10.64
N ILE A 24 -3.03 -5.78 -9.79
CA ILE A 24 -2.42 -6.56 -8.71
C ILE A 24 -1.60 -7.71 -9.31
N ALA A 25 -2.16 -8.46 -10.27
CA ALA A 25 -1.49 -9.59 -10.89
C ALA A 25 -0.16 -9.20 -11.56
N ILE A 26 -0.16 -8.10 -12.33
CA ILE A 26 1.07 -7.58 -12.97
C ILE A 26 2.09 -7.16 -11.92
N ARG A 27 1.68 -6.44 -10.87
CA ARG A 27 2.62 -5.99 -9.82
C ARG A 27 3.21 -7.15 -9.04
N PHE A 28 2.42 -8.18 -8.73
CA PHE A 28 2.91 -9.38 -8.07
C PHE A 28 3.86 -10.19 -8.98
N PHE A 29 3.59 -10.24 -10.28
CA PHE A 29 4.47 -10.92 -11.24
C PHE A 29 5.88 -10.31 -11.28
N TYR A 30 5.99 -8.99 -11.16
CA TYR A 30 7.26 -8.27 -11.10
C TYR A 30 7.76 -7.99 -9.68
N PHE A 31 7.13 -8.59 -8.66
CA PHE A 31 7.49 -8.30 -7.27
C PHE A 31 8.84 -8.94 -6.92
N PRO A 32 9.85 -8.16 -6.53
CA PRO A 32 11.20 -8.67 -6.28
C PRO A 32 11.33 -9.23 -4.86
N PHE A 33 10.75 -10.41 -4.61
CA PHE A 33 10.89 -11.10 -3.32
C PHE A 33 12.36 -11.38 -3.00
N GLY A 34 12.74 -11.24 -1.73
CA GLY A 34 14.10 -11.54 -1.29
C GLY A 34 15.18 -10.60 -1.85
N VAL A 35 14.80 -9.48 -2.47
CA VAL A 35 15.74 -8.41 -2.83
C VAL A 35 15.72 -7.35 -1.72
N PRO A 36 16.86 -6.84 -1.23
CA PRO A 36 16.85 -5.82 -0.18
C PRO A 36 16.24 -4.50 -0.68
N LEU A 37 15.70 -3.70 0.24
CA LEU A 37 15.26 -2.33 -0.07
C LEU A 37 16.46 -1.48 -0.53
N SER A 38 16.19 -0.43 -1.29
CA SER A 38 17.19 0.48 -1.84
C SER A 38 16.82 1.94 -1.58
N LEU A 39 17.79 2.85 -1.67
CA LEU A 39 17.58 4.30 -1.63
C LEU A 39 16.90 4.76 -0.32
N ASP A 40 16.00 5.74 -0.43
CA ASP A 40 15.23 6.33 0.66
C ASP A 40 14.41 5.30 1.45
N SER A 41 13.92 4.27 0.77
CA SER A 41 13.10 3.21 1.36
C SER A 41 13.80 2.49 2.51
N ILE A 42 15.14 2.44 2.52
CA ILE A 42 15.92 1.89 3.63
C ILE A 42 15.80 2.78 4.87
N SER A 43 15.94 4.10 4.73
CA SER A 43 15.85 5.04 5.86
C SER A 43 14.47 5.00 6.50
N TYR A 44 13.41 4.94 5.67
CA TYR A 44 12.05 4.79 6.15
C TYR A 44 11.82 3.45 6.85
N PHE A 45 12.37 2.38 6.29
CA PHE A 45 12.29 1.04 6.85
C PHE A 45 12.95 0.97 8.24
N SER A 46 14.19 1.43 8.36
CA SER A 46 14.95 1.40 9.61
C SER A 46 14.25 2.21 10.71
N TYR A 47 13.73 3.39 10.37
CA TYR A 47 12.95 4.20 11.31
C TYR A 47 11.69 3.46 11.81
N ALA A 48 10.99 2.73 10.93
CA ALA A 48 9.80 1.97 11.29
C ALA A 48 10.14 0.77 12.19
N VAL A 49 11.26 0.08 11.92
CA VAL A 49 11.77 -1.01 12.76
C VAL A 49 12.13 -0.51 14.15
N ASP A 50 12.80 0.64 14.26
CA ASP A 50 13.16 1.21 15.56
C ASP A 50 11.92 1.61 16.37
N ILE A 51 10.88 2.16 15.75
CA ILE A 51 9.59 2.38 16.43
C ILE A 51 9.01 1.05 16.90
N ALA A 52 8.98 0.03 16.03
CA ALA A 52 8.36 -1.25 16.35
C ALA A 52 9.05 -1.96 17.52
N GLN A 53 10.38 -1.84 17.64
CA GLN A 53 11.17 -2.45 18.71
C GLN A 53 11.13 -1.64 20.01
N THR A 54 11.26 -0.32 19.92
CA THR A 54 11.42 0.55 21.11
C THR A 54 10.11 1.11 21.64
N GLY A 55 9.06 1.13 20.81
CA GLY A 55 7.79 1.78 21.10
C GLY A 55 7.88 3.30 21.16
N LYS A 56 8.98 3.91 20.71
CA LYS A 56 9.25 5.35 20.78
C LYS A 56 9.65 5.88 19.42
N PHE A 57 9.40 7.18 19.19
CA PHE A 57 9.86 7.87 17.99
C PHE A 57 11.38 8.12 18.07
N PRO A 58 12.17 7.60 17.11
CA PRO A 58 13.60 7.87 17.03
C PRO A 58 13.87 9.36 16.79
N VAL A 59 14.81 9.93 17.54
CA VAL A 59 15.23 11.34 17.44
C VAL A 59 16.57 11.54 16.71
N ASN A 60 17.31 10.46 16.47
CA ASN A 60 18.65 10.49 15.88
C ASN A 60 18.67 10.15 14.38
N TYR A 61 17.53 10.25 13.70
CA TYR A 61 17.42 10.01 12.26
C TYR A 61 17.28 11.32 11.51
N ASP A 62 18.04 11.47 10.42
CA ASP A 62 17.87 12.57 9.45
C ASP A 62 16.65 12.35 8.54
N LEU A 63 15.54 11.87 9.12
CA LEU A 63 14.29 11.63 8.41
C LEU A 63 13.31 12.77 8.71
N VAL A 64 13.21 13.74 7.80
CA VAL A 64 12.33 14.90 7.95
C VAL A 64 10.85 14.50 8.00
N ASN A 65 10.47 13.51 7.18
CA ASN A 65 9.09 13.07 7.03
C ASN A 65 8.94 11.65 7.59
N ASN A 66 8.48 11.48 8.82
CA ASN A 66 8.37 10.14 9.45
C ASN A 66 6.99 9.48 9.33
N GLY A 67 6.04 10.09 8.59
CA GLY A 67 4.67 9.62 8.50
C GLY A 67 4.53 8.20 7.94
N TRP A 68 5.27 7.88 6.87
CA TRP A 68 5.28 6.54 6.28
C TRP A 68 5.81 5.49 7.27
N SER A 69 6.96 5.74 7.89
CA SER A 69 7.56 4.83 8.87
C SER A 69 6.69 4.63 10.11
N THR A 70 6.06 5.70 10.58
CA THR A 70 5.13 5.64 11.71
C THR A 70 3.93 4.76 11.39
N PHE A 71 3.34 4.93 10.20
CA PHE A 71 2.25 4.08 9.73
C PHE A 71 2.67 2.62 9.56
N LEU A 72 3.90 2.37 9.12
CA LEU A 72 4.42 1.03 8.88
C LEU A 72 4.79 0.28 10.18
N SER A 73 5.21 1.00 11.23
CA SER A 73 5.68 0.40 12.48
C SER A 73 4.74 -0.62 13.14
N PRO A 74 3.40 -0.44 13.19
CA PRO A 74 2.52 -1.43 13.80
C PRO A 74 2.52 -2.76 13.04
N PHE A 75 2.70 -2.74 11.72
CA PHE A 75 2.81 -3.97 10.93
C PHE A 75 4.00 -4.81 11.40
N PHE A 76 5.13 -4.17 11.69
CA PHE A 76 6.33 -4.85 12.18
C PHE A 76 6.22 -5.29 13.64
N THR A 77 5.44 -4.58 14.45
CA THR A 77 5.12 -4.99 15.83
C THR A 77 4.22 -6.22 15.87
N PHE A 78 3.20 -6.29 15.01
CA PHE A 78 2.23 -7.39 14.96
C PHE A 78 2.74 -8.60 14.17
N LEU A 79 3.44 -8.38 13.06
CA LEU A 79 4.02 -9.42 12.22
C LEU A 79 5.47 -9.65 12.64
N LYS A 80 5.67 -10.65 13.51
CA LYS A 80 7.01 -11.06 13.95
C LYS A 80 7.57 -12.08 12.97
N PHE A 81 8.67 -11.72 12.32
CA PHE A 81 9.41 -12.60 11.42
C PHE A 81 10.79 -12.89 12.00
N ASP A 82 11.32 -14.08 11.72
CA ASP A 82 12.68 -14.44 12.14
C ASP A 82 13.74 -13.82 11.22
N GLY A 83 13.40 -13.63 9.94
CA GLY A 83 14.25 -13.02 8.95
C GLY A 83 13.93 -11.55 8.68
N PHE A 84 14.99 -10.80 8.34
CA PHE A 84 14.89 -9.37 8.02
C PHE A 84 14.26 -9.10 6.65
N MET A 85 14.36 -10.06 5.73
CA MET A 85 13.87 -9.91 4.35
C MET A 85 12.34 -9.90 4.31
N GLU A 86 11.70 -10.64 5.20
CA GLU A 86 10.26 -10.73 5.36
C GLU A 86 9.68 -9.39 5.81
N TYR A 87 10.39 -8.64 6.66
CA TYR A 87 10.03 -7.27 7.02
C TYR A 87 10.14 -6.32 5.83
N MET A 88 11.19 -6.46 5.01
CA MET A 88 11.37 -5.66 3.81
C MET A 88 10.28 -5.94 2.76
N ASP A 89 9.93 -7.20 2.57
CA ASP A 89 8.84 -7.61 1.69
C ASP A 89 7.49 -7.12 2.24
N THR A 90 7.30 -7.14 3.56
CA THR A 90 6.11 -6.56 4.20
C THR A 90 5.96 -5.07 3.88
N GLN A 91 7.03 -4.26 3.99
CA GLN A 91 6.99 -2.85 3.59
C GLN A 91 6.49 -2.68 2.16
N ARG A 92 7.05 -3.46 1.22
CA ARG A 92 6.67 -3.39 -0.20
C ARG A 92 5.24 -3.83 -0.45
N ILE A 93 4.79 -4.90 0.20
CA ILE A 93 3.41 -5.39 0.09
C ILE A 93 2.44 -4.32 0.58
N VAL A 94 2.71 -3.67 1.71
CA VAL A 94 1.88 -2.57 2.23
C VAL A 94 1.83 -1.41 1.24
N SER A 95 2.97 -1.00 0.67
CA SER A 95 3.00 0.05 -0.37
C SER A 95 2.19 -0.35 -1.62
N LEU A 96 2.28 -1.62 -2.05
CA LEU A 96 1.52 -2.15 -3.18
C LEU A 96 0.02 -2.12 -2.93
N ILE A 97 -0.43 -2.54 -1.74
CA ILE A 97 -1.84 -2.51 -1.34
C ILE A 97 -2.36 -1.07 -1.36
N ILE A 98 -1.63 -0.13 -0.76
CA ILE A 98 -2.01 1.29 -0.75
C ILE A 98 -2.12 1.82 -2.19
N SER A 99 -1.14 1.51 -3.04
CA SER A 99 -1.17 1.89 -4.46
C SER A 99 -2.37 1.31 -5.20
N CYS A 100 -2.90 0.15 -4.82
CA CYS A 100 -4.10 -0.42 -5.44
C CYS A 100 -5.37 0.25 -4.88
N LEU A 101 -5.40 0.55 -3.59
CA LEU A 101 -6.52 1.23 -2.93
C LEU A 101 -6.75 2.66 -3.45
N THR A 102 -5.74 3.33 -4.04
CA THR A 102 -5.92 4.67 -4.63
C THR A 102 -6.95 4.70 -5.76
N ILE A 103 -7.31 3.56 -6.36
CA ILE A 103 -8.37 3.51 -7.39
C ILE A 103 -9.75 3.85 -6.83
N ILE A 104 -10.01 3.59 -5.54
CA ILE A 104 -11.30 3.85 -4.90
C ILE A 104 -11.57 5.36 -4.84
N PRO A 105 -10.72 6.21 -4.21
CA PRO A 105 -10.93 7.65 -4.21
C PRO A 105 -10.84 8.23 -5.63
N LEU A 106 -10.01 7.66 -6.50
CA LEU A 106 -9.95 8.08 -7.91
C LEU A 106 -11.29 7.87 -8.62
N TYR A 107 -11.94 6.72 -8.44
CA TYR A 107 -13.26 6.45 -9.00
C TYR A 107 -14.31 7.46 -8.50
N PHE A 108 -14.37 7.70 -7.19
CA PHE A 108 -15.30 8.68 -6.63
C PHE A 108 -15.04 10.08 -7.16
N LEU A 109 -13.76 10.47 -7.30
CA LEU A 109 -13.37 11.77 -7.84
C LEU A 109 -13.77 11.89 -9.31
N SER A 110 -13.49 10.87 -10.12
CA SER A 110 -13.87 10.82 -11.53
C SER A 110 -15.39 10.89 -11.70
N ARG A 111 -16.16 10.13 -10.91
CA ARG A 111 -17.63 10.20 -10.94
C ARG A 111 -18.13 11.59 -10.56
N LYS A 112 -17.54 12.25 -9.56
CA LYS A 112 -17.98 13.58 -9.13
C LYS A 112 -17.79 14.67 -10.21
N PHE A 113 -16.70 14.61 -10.97
CA PHE A 113 -16.34 15.67 -11.92
C PHE A 113 -16.70 15.36 -13.38
N PHE A 114 -16.77 14.09 -13.77
CA PHE A 114 -16.98 13.65 -15.15
C PHE A 114 -18.32 12.93 -15.37
N SER A 115 -19.13 12.70 -14.33
CA SER A 115 -20.52 12.25 -14.49
C SER A 115 -21.37 13.42 -14.98
N ARG A 116 -21.41 13.62 -16.29
CA ARG A 116 -22.51 14.32 -16.97
C ARG A 116 -23.60 13.32 -17.31
#